data_AF-A0A933WFZ8-F1
#
_entry.id   AF-A0A933WFZ8-F1
#
_cell.length_a   1.000
_cell.length_b   1.000
_cell.length_c   1.000
_cell.angle_alpha   90.00
_cell.angle_beta   90.00
_cell.angle_gamma   90.00
#
_symmetry.space_group_name_H-M   'P 1'
#
loop_
_entity.id
_entity.type
_entity.pdbx_description
1 polymer ?
#
loop_
_entity_poly.entity_id
_entity_poly.type
_entity_poly.pdbx_seq_one_letter_code
_entity_poly.pdbx_strand_id
1 'polypeptide(L)'
;MEERANPLKIEKDQKKVLIYTPTFKIIGYIHLPTNARLTDTLNFAVDKNPFIPVTKAHGYSMEDNKLCFVADFLSVNKRRIDLVLIEPEVKSGDEQI
;
A
#
# COMPACT_ATOMS: atom_id res chain seq x y z
N MET A 1 29.46 -7.59 -29.37
CA MET A 1 29.25 -8.09 -28.00
C MET A 1 28.35 -7.06 -27.33
N GLU A 2 27.04 -7.27 -27.34
CA GLU A 2 26.07 -6.34 -26.75
C GLU A 2 26.10 -6.48 -25.23
N GLU A 3 26.49 -5.40 -24.56
CA GLU A 3 26.39 -5.25 -23.11
C GLU A 3 24.89 -5.16 -22.76
N ARG A 4 24.32 -6.29 -22.33
CA ARG A 4 22.95 -6.32 -21.81
C ARG A 4 22.93 -5.44 -20.57
N ALA A 5 22.27 -4.29 -20.67
CA ALA A 5 22.02 -3.39 -19.54
C ALA A 5 21.50 -4.22 -18.37
N ASN A 6 22.30 -4.28 -17.31
CA ASN A 6 21.94 -4.95 -16.08
C ASN A 6 20.66 -4.26 -15.56
N PRO A 7 19.51 -4.96 -15.42
CA PRO A 7 18.28 -4.32 -14.99
C PRO A 7 18.53 -3.69 -13.61
N LEU A 8 18.35 -2.37 -13.52
CA LEU A 8 18.52 -1.62 -12.28
C LEU A 8 17.67 -2.29 -11.19
N LYS A 9 18.34 -2.93 -10.22
CA LYS A 9 17.69 -3.48 -9.04
C LYS A 9 17.22 -2.31 -8.19
N ILE A 10 15.96 -1.93 -8.33
CA ILE A 10 15.32 -0.91 -7.50
C ILE A 10 14.97 -1.56 -6.17
N GLU A 11 15.64 -1.15 -5.10
CA GLU A 11 15.26 -1.52 -3.75
C GLU A 11 13.88 -0.94 -3.41
N LYS A 12 13.06 -1.75 -2.74
CA LYS A 12 11.71 -1.37 -2.35
C LYS A 12 11.53 -1.59 -0.86
N ASP A 13 10.94 -0.60 -0.21
CA ASP A 13 10.52 -0.67 1.17
C ASP A 13 9.08 -1.18 1.22
N GLN A 14 8.88 -2.21 2.03
CA GLN A 14 7.54 -2.70 2.35
C GLN A 14 6.95 -1.84 3.46
N LYS A 15 5.83 -1.17 3.20
CA LYS A 15 5.14 -0.32 4.19
C LYS A 15 3.75 -0.86 4.48
N LYS A 16 3.45 -1.04 5.78
CA LYS A 16 2.11 -1.43 6.23
C LYS A 16 1.18 -0.24 6.11
N VAL A 17 0.03 -0.46 5.48
CA VAL A 17 -0.93 0.60 5.19
C VAL A 17 -2.34 0.23 5.61
N LEU A 18 -3.09 1.27 5.94
CA LEU A 18 -4.53 1.23 6.10
C LEU A 18 -5.13 2.08 4.97
N ILE A 19 -5.90 1.45 4.10
CA ILE A 19 -6.60 2.11 3.00
C ILE A 19 -8.09 2.10 3.31
N TYR A 20 -8.71 3.27 3.28
CA TYR A 20 -10.14 3.42 3.44
C TYR A 20 -10.75 3.74 2.09
N THR A 21 -11.78 2.97 1.77
CA THR A 21 -12.66 3.15 0.62
C THR A 21 -14.09 3.29 1.15
N PRO A 22 -15.07 3.69 0.31
CA PRO A 22 -16.45 3.85 0.77
C PRO A 22 -17.06 2.59 1.40
N THR A 23 -16.59 1.40 1.02
CA THR A 23 -17.15 0.12 1.47
C THR A 23 -16.21 -0.69 2.36
N PHE A 24 -14.90 -0.49 2.25
CA PHE A 24 -13.92 -1.33 2.94
C PHE A 24 -12.80 -0.52 3.61
N LYS A 25 -12.44 -0.95 4.82
CA LYS A 25 -11.14 -0.73 5.44
C LYS A 25 -10.22 -1.88 5.03
N ILE A 26 -9.13 -1.57 4.37
CA ILE A 26 -8.16 -2.55 3.88
C ILE A 26 -6.87 -2.38 4.67
N ILE A 27 -6.37 -3.46 5.27
CA ILE A 27 -5.07 -3.52 5.95
C ILE A 27 -4.15 -4.43 5.15
N GLY A 28 -2.96 -3.97 4.81
CA GLY A 28 -1.99 -4.77 4.07
C GLY A 28 -0.68 -4.04 3.86
N TYR A 29 0.07 -4.42 2.82
CA TYR A 29 1.37 -3.83 2.53
C TYR A 29 1.51 -3.35 1.10
N ILE A 30 2.05 -2.16 0.93
CA ILE A 30 2.49 -1.63 -0.36
C ILE A 30 4.02 -1.70 -0.45
N HIS A 31 4.52 -1.76 -1.68
CA HIS A 31 5.95 -1.82 -1.97
C HIS A 31 6.35 -0.56 -2.73
N LEU A 32 7.01 0.36 -2.03
CA LEU A 32 7.45 1.64 -2.58
C LEU A 32 8.94 1.58 -2.87
N PRO A 33 9.47 2.22 -3.93
CA PRO A 33 10.92 2.41 -4.05
C PRO A 33 11.47 3.05 -2.78
N THR A 34 12.66 2.64 -2.34
CA THR A 34 13.29 3.20 -1.14
C THR A 34 13.38 4.74 -1.25
N ASN A 35 12.95 5.44 -0.20
CA ASN A 35 12.79 6.91 -0.13
C ASN A 35 11.65 7.52 -0.97
N ALA A 36 10.84 6.74 -1.69
CA ALA A 36 9.68 7.28 -2.40
C ALA A 36 8.60 7.74 -1.42
N ARG A 37 7.99 8.90 -1.70
CA ARG A 37 6.83 9.38 -0.96
C ARG A 37 5.58 8.62 -1.41
N LEU A 38 4.74 8.25 -0.45
CA LEU A 38 3.44 7.62 -0.74
C LEU A 38 2.57 8.51 -1.63
N THR A 39 2.54 9.82 -1.35
CA THR A 39 1.78 10.81 -2.12
C THR A 39 2.15 10.79 -3.59
N ASP A 40 3.45 10.69 -3.90
CA ASP A 40 3.94 10.67 -5.27
C ASP A 40 3.50 9.39 -5.96
N THR A 41 3.51 8.25 -5.26
CA THR A 41 3.06 6.96 -5.81
C THR A 41 1.55 6.92 -6.06
N LEU A 42 0.76 7.51 -5.15
CA LEU A 42 -0.68 7.64 -5.32
C LEU A 42 -0.99 8.55 -6.51
N ASN A 43 -0.35 9.71 -6.60
CA ASN A 43 -0.61 10.69 -7.66
C ASN A 43 0.06 10.38 -9.00
N PHE A 44 1.05 9.48 -9.03
CA PHE A 44 1.75 9.14 -10.27
C PHE A 44 0.78 8.53 -11.27
N ALA A 45 0.56 9.26 -12.36
CA ALA A 45 -0.20 8.87 -13.53
C ALA A 45 -1.53 8.19 -13.16
N VAL A 46 -2.34 8.78 -12.27
CA VAL A 46 -3.63 8.20 -11.83
C VAL A 46 -4.52 7.77 -13.00
N ASP A 47 -4.47 8.48 -14.13
CA ASP A 47 -5.22 8.12 -15.33
C ASP A 47 -4.65 6.93 -16.11
N LYS A 48 -3.33 6.71 -16.05
CA LYS A 48 -2.62 5.63 -16.78
C LYS A 48 -2.31 4.40 -15.91
N ASN A 49 -2.22 4.58 -14.60
CA ASN A 49 -2.01 3.54 -13.61
C ASN A 49 -2.97 3.77 -12.42
N PRO A 50 -4.27 3.46 -12.62
CA PRO A 50 -5.32 3.78 -11.66
C PRO A 50 -5.36 2.84 -10.47
N PHE A 51 -4.45 1.87 -10.36
CA PHE A 51 -4.45 0.88 -9.31
C PHE A 51 -3.20 0.96 -8.43
N ILE A 52 -3.36 0.69 -7.14
CA ILE A 52 -2.26 0.47 -6.19
C ILE A 52 -2.25 -1.00 -5.77
N PRO A 53 -1.12 -1.71 -5.91
CA PRO A 53 -1.00 -3.09 -5.46
C PRO A 53 -0.80 -3.15 -3.95
N VAL A 54 -1.62 -3.96 -3.28
CA VAL A 54 -1.56 -4.26 -1.84
C VAL A 54 -1.34 -5.75 -1.68
N THR A 55 -0.42 -6.13 -0.80
CA THR A 55 -0.08 -7.54 -0.52
C THR A 55 -0.48 -7.92 0.90
N LYS A 56 -0.76 -9.22 1.13
CA LYS A 56 -1.26 -9.76 2.41
C LYS A 56 -2.44 -8.94 2.96
N ALA A 57 -3.38 -8.64 2.07
CA ALA A 57 -4.50 -7.74 2.32
C ALA A 57 -5.61 -8.44 3.13
N HIS A 58 -6.15 -7.71 4.09
CA HIS A 58 -7.35 -8.06 4.85
C HIS A 58 -8.36 -6.93 4.67
N GLY A 59 -9.52 -7.25 4.09
CA GLY A 59 -10.59 -6.30 3.85
C GLY A 59 -11.71 -6.44 4.87
N TYR A 60 -12.04 -5.36 5.56
CA TYR A 60 -13.09 -5.28 6.55
C TYR A 60 -14.20 -4.35 6.05
N SER A 61 -15.46 -4.71 6.28
CA SER A 61 -16.60 -3.85 5.96
C SER A 61 -16.53 -2.54 6.76
N MET A 62 -16.83 -1.41 6.11
CA MET A 62 -16.97 -0.13 6.82
C MET A 62 -18.27 -0.03 7.64
N GLU A 63 -19.25 -0.90 7.39
CA GLU A 63 -20.54 -0.87 8.08
C GLU A 63 -20.49 -1.54 9.46
N ASP A 64 -19.90 -2.74 9.54
CA ASP A 64 -19.90 -3.57 10.74
C ASP A 64 -18.51 -4.05 11.18
N ASN A 65 -17.45 -3.59 10.51
CA ASN A 65 -16.06 -3.94 10.78
C ASN A 65 -15.76 -5.45 10.72
N LYS A 66 -16.61 -6.26 10.07
CA LYS A 66 -16.35 -7.69 9.87
C LYS A 66 -15.35 -7.91 8.76
N LEU A 67 -14.51 -8.93 8.92
CA LEU A 67 -13.60 -9.39 7.88
C LEU A 67 -14.41 -9.96 6.71
N CYS A 68 -14.33 -9.32 5.55
CA CYS A 68 -15.01 -9.73 4.33
C CYS A 68 -14.14 -10.63 3.47
N PHE A 69 -12.84 -10.35 3.38
CA PHE A 69 -11.91 -11.10 2.53
C PHE A 69 -10.46 -11.03 3.02
N VAL A 70 -9.68 -12.04 2.61
CA VAL A 70 -8.22 -12.08 2.72
C VAL A 70 -7.66 -12.38 1.33
N ALA A 71 -6.60 -11.68 0.94
CA ALA A 71 -5.95 -11.87 -0.36
C ALA A 71 -4.44 -11.67 -0.28
N ASP A 72 -3.67 -12.55 -0.91
CA ASP A 72 -2.21 -12.37 -1.04
C ASP A 72 -1.86 -11.14 -1.89
N PHE A 73 -2.73 -10.81 -2.84
CA PHE A 73 -2.65 -9.64 -3.71
C PHE A 73 -4.03 -9.02 -3.90
N LEU A 74 -4.11 -7.70 -3.70
CA LEU A 74 -5.29 -6.89 -3.95
C LEU A 74 -4.89 -5.66 -4.77
N SER A 75 -5.59 -5.44 -5.88
CA SER A 75 -5.41 -4.25 -6.71
C SER A 75 -6.50 -3.22 -6.36
N VAL A 76 -6.13 -2.12 -5.72
CA VAL A 76 -7.09 -1.12 -5.24
C VAL A 76 -7.14 0.06 -6.20
N ASN A 77 -8.33 0.44 -6.66
CA ASN A 77 -8.49 1.58 -7.54
C ASN A 77 -8.27 2.90 -6.76
N LYS A 78 -7.27 3.68 -7.16
CA LYS A 78 -6.86 4.95 -6.54
C LYS A 78 -7.99 6.00 -6.50
N ARG A 79 -8.91 5.99 -7.47
CA ARG A 79 -10.04 6.94 -7.52
C ARG A 79 -11.13 6.64 -6.48
N ARG A 80 -11.09 5.46 -5.85
CA ARG A 80 -12.05 5.01 -4.84
C ARG A 80 -11.45 5.03 -3.42
N ILE A 81 -10.27 5.62 -3.28
CA ILE A 81 -9.59 5.73 -2.00
C ILE A 81 -9.97 7.08 -1.40
N ASP A 82 -10.56 7.04 -0.21
CA ASP A 82 -10.87 8.24 0.56
C ASP A 82 -9.68 8.65 1.44
N LEU A 83 -8.95 7.66 1.99
CA LEU A 83 -7.81 7.88 2.88
C LEU A 83 -6.80 6.74 2.78
N VAL A 84 -5.50 7.08 2.84
CA VAL A 84 -4.41 6.11 3.05
C VAL A 84 -3.55 6.57 4.21
N LEU A 85 -3.31 5.66 5.16
CA LEU A 85 -2.37 5.85 6.25
C LEU A 85 -1.24 4.85 6.13
N ILE A 86 -0.01 5.28 6.39
CA ILE A 86 1.10 4.38 6.68
C ILE A 86 1.08 4.17 8.19
N GLU A 87 1.01 2.91 8.61
CA GLU A 87 1.15 2.61 10.03
C GLU A 87 2.60 2.94 10.43
N PRO A 88 2.81 3.80 11.46
CA PRO A 88 4.15 4.09 11.92
C PRO A 88 4.81 2.78 12.38
N GLU A 89 6.08 2.61 12.07
CA GLU A 89 6.87 1.53 12.66
C GLU A 89 6.98 1.82 14.16
N VAL A 90 6.07 1.26 14.96
CA VAL A 90 6.17 1.29 16.41
C VAL A 90 7.40 0.45 16.76
N LYS A 91 8.51 1.12 17.08
CA LYS A 91 9.62 0.46 17.76
C LYS A 91 9.09 0.05 19.12
N SER A 92 8.83 -1.24 19.30
CA SER A 92 8.50 -1.84 20.60
C SER A 92 9.63 -1.46 21.57
N GLY A 93 9.43 -0.41 22.38
CA GLY A 93 10.49 0.17 23.20
C GLY A 93 10.10 1.42 23.99
N ASP A 94 9.22 2.27 23.47
CA ASP A 94 8.91 3.56 24.12
C ASP A 94 7.47 3.59 24.71
N GLU A 95 7.18 2.67 25.65
CA GLU A 95 6.12 2.88 26.65
C GLU A 95 6.78 3.23 27.98
N GLN A 96 7.19 4.49 28.18
CA GLN A 96 7.25 5.14 29.49
C GLN A 96 7.09 6.66 29.32
N ILE A 97 5.87 7.16 29.56
CA ILE A 97 5.64 8.48 30.19
C ILE A 97 4.48 8.31 31.17
#